data_AF-A0A3R7RW80-F1
#
_entry.id   AF-A0A3R7RW80-F1
#
_cell.length_a   1.000
_cell.length_b   1.000
_cell.length_c   1.000
_cell.angle_alpha   90.00
_cell.angle_beta   90.00
_cell.angle_gamma   90.00
#
_symmetry.space_group_name_H-M   'P 1'
#
loop_
_entity.id
_entity.type
_entity.pdbx_description
1 polymer ?
#
loop_
_entity_poly.entity_id
_entity_poly.type
_entity_poly.pdbx_seq_one_letter_code
_entity_poly.pdbx_strand_id
1 'polypeptide(L)'
;MFGSDKLKDKWSPILEHTDLPEIQDKYKKAVTAVVLENQEKALREERGNASYQLNETAANATGSSVDNWDPILISLVRRAMPNLIAYDIAGVQPMTGPTGLIFAMKSKYTSQSGTEALYNEADTDFSGTGTQGGGSSSLVGDINPPGTSGESSADTSGGADTVEDAFGLGGGMTTAAAEALGNTGNAFAEMAFSIDKATVTAKSRALKAEYTMELAQDLKAIHGLDAEGELANILSAEILAEINREVIRTINSRAKLGAQQANTAVNGTFNLSSDADGRWSVEKFKGLILQIERESNVIAKETRRGKGNFIICSSDVASALAAAGMLDYTPALSANLNVDDTGNTFAGVLNGRTKVYIDPYANTDYVNVGYRGTNPYDAGMFYCPYVPLTMVRAVGESDFQPRIGFKTRYGMVANPFVGTAPGNDIGAVRANQYFRIFGVTNILT
;
A
#
# COMPACT_ATOMS: atom_id res chain seq x y z
N MET A 1 43.61 -11.06 63.00
CA MET A 1 42.72 -10.57 64.07
C MET A 1 42.93 -9.08 64.42
N PHE A 2 43.47 -8.25 63.49
CA PHE A 2 43.70 -6.80 63.72
C PHE A 2 42.89 -5.88 62.77
N GLY A 3 41.93 -6.43 62.00
CA GLY A 3 41.09 -5.67 61.07
C GLY A 3 39.62 -5.53 61.47
N SER A 4 39.12 -6.32 62.43
CA SER A 4 37.69 -6.40 62.75
C SER A 4 37.19 -5.27 63.66
N ASP A 5 38.03 -4.70 64.53
CA ASP A 5 37.58 -3.69 65.49
C ASP A 5 37.33 -2.33 64.83
N LYS A 6 38.18 -1.93 63.86
CA LYS A 6 37.92 -0.74 63.01
C LYS A 6 36.63 -0.84 62.20
N LEU A 7 36.24 -2.06 61.79
CA LEU A 7 35.00 -2.30 61.04
C LEU A 7 33.77 -2.26 61.95
N LYS A 8 33.87 -2.70 63.21
CA LYS A 8 32.79 -2.57 64.19
C LYS A 8 32.49 -1.11 64.50
N ASP A 9 33.53 -0.28 64.63
CA ASP A 9 33.35 1.16 64.89
C ASP A 9 32.67 1.87 63.71
N LYS A 10 33.08 1.56 62.47
CA LYS A 10 32.47 2.10 61.23
C LYS A 10 30.98 1.76 61.12
N TRP A 11 30.60 0.54 61.47
CA TRP A 11 29.23 0.03 61.29
C TRP A 11 28.39 0.04 62.58
N SER A 12 28.90 0.58 63.70
CA SER A 12 28.21 0.66 65.00
C SER A 12 26.83 1.32 64.93
N PRO A 13 26.61 2.42 64.19
CA PRO A 13 25.30 3.08 64.10
C PRO A 13 24.19 2.19 63.52
N ILE A 14 24.55 1.19 62.70
CA ILE A 14 23.60 0.25 62.07
C ILE A 14 23.47 -1.03 62.90
N LEU A 15 24.58 -1.49 63.48
CA LEU A 15 24.59 -2.68 64.33
C LEU A 15 23.89 -2.47 65.70
N GLU A 16 23.70 -1.23 66.12
CA GLU A 16 23.10 -0.84 67.40
C GLU A 16 21.84 0.05 67.22
N HIS A 17 21.24 0.05 66.03
CA HIS A 17 20.03 0.84 65.75
C HIS A 17 18.83 0.31 66.54
N THR A 18 18.04 1.21 67.14
CA THR A 18 16.96 0.88 68.11
C THR A 18 15.83 0.02 67.53
N ASP A 19 15.67 0.03 66.21
CA ASP A 19 14.60 -0.67 65.49
C ASP A 19 14.97 -2.11 65.07
N LEU A 20 16.20 -2.55 65.37
CA LEU A 20 16.72 -3.88 65.04
C LEU A 20 17.00 -4.71 66.32
N PRO A 21 16.77 -6.03 66.29
CA PRO A 21 17.06 -6.88 67.44
C PRO A 21 18.56 -6.92 67.75
N GLU A 22 18.92 -6.68 69.02
CA GLU A 22 20.31 -6.53 69.47
C GLU A 22 21.11 -7.84 69.32
N ILE A 23 22.28 -7.75 68.67
CA ILE A 23 23.19 -8.89 68.48
C ILE A 23 24.13 -8.99 69.69
N GLN A 24 23.82 -9.89 70.63
CA GLN A 24 24.56 -10.05 71.90
C GLN A 24 25.92 -10.76 71.77
N ASP A 25 26.13 -11.58 70.73
CA ASP A 25 27.36 -12.36 70.53
C ASP A 25 28.43 -11.55 69.78
N LYS A 26 29.56 -11.28 70.45
CA LYS A 26 30.70 -10.50 69.94
C LYS A 26 31.30 -11.09 68.66
N TYR A 27 31.26 -12.40 68.48
CA TYR A 27 31.79 -13.04 67.27
C TYR A 27 30.82 -12.84 66.10
N LYS A 28 29.52 -13.02 66.32
CA LYS A 28 28.49 -12.75 65.30
C LYS A 28 28.50 -11.28 64.87
N LYS A 29 28.62 -10.33 65.81
CA LYS A 29 28.73 -8.89 65.50
C LYS A 29 29.93 -8.57 64.61
N ALA A 30 31.07 -9.25 64.82
CA ALA A 30 32.26 -9.09 63.97
C ALA A 30 32.05 -9.65 62.56
N VAL A 31 31.39 -10.81 62.43
CA VAL A 31 31.08 -11.43 61.13
C VAL A 31 30.06 -10.59 60.36
N THR A 32 29.01 -10.09 61.03
CA THR A 32 28.02 -9.20 60.42
C THR A 32 28.64 -7.89 59.94
N ALA A 33 29.58 -7.29 60.71
CA ALA A 33 30.32 -6.11 60.28
C ALA A 33 31.19 -6.37 59.03
N VAL A 34 31.79 -7.57 58.91
CA VAL A 34 32.55 -7.96 57.72
C VAL A 34 31.63 -8.21 56.51
N VAL A 35 30.44 -8.78 56.73
CA VAL A 35 29.44 -8.97 55.67
C VAL A 35 28.89 -7.62 55.19
N LEU A 36 28.64 -6.67 56.10
CA LEU A 36 28.23 -5.30 55.76
C LEU A 36 29.32 -4.55 54.99
N GLU A 37 30.60 -4.72 55.36
CA GLU A 37 31.73 -4.17 54.60
C GLU A 37 31.84 -4.78 53.19
N ASN A 38 31.61 -6.09 53.07
CA ASN A 38 31.60 -6.76 51.77
C ASN A 38 30.39 -6.35 50.93
N GLN A 39 29.23 -6.12 51.55
CA GLN A 39 28.05 -5.56 50.89
C GLN A 39 28.26 -4.10 50.47
N GLU A 40 28.92 -3.27 51.27
CA GLU A 40 29.28 -1.90 50.86
C GLU A 40 30.30 -1.93 49.73
N LYS A 41 31.30 -2.81 49.78
CA LYS A 41 32.24 -2.98 48.65
C LYS A 41 31.53 -3.49 47.40
N ALA A 42 30.62 -4.45 47.51
CA ALA A 42 29.83 -4.95 46.40
C ALA A 42 28.87 -3.87 45.86
N LEU A 43 28.23 -3.09 46.72
CA LEU A 43 27.38 -1.96 46.34
C LEU A 43 28.20 -0.80 45.77
N ARG A 44 29.45 -0.62 46.18
CA ARG A 44 30.38 0.38 45.65
C ARG A 44 31.05 -0.09 44.36
N GLU A 45 31.15 -1.39 44.15
CA GLU A 45 31.56 -2.04 42.89
C GLU A 45 30.37 -2.08 41.91
N GLU A 46 29.13 -2.20 42.39
CA GLU A 46 27.88 -2.00 41.63
C GLU A 46 27.65 -0.52 41.31
N ARG A 47 28.00 0.41 42.21
CA ARG A 47 28.06 1.86 41.93
C ARG A 47 29.26 2.23 41.06
N GLY A 48 30.35 1.46 41.14
CA GLY A 48 31.47 1.49 40.21
C GLY A 48 31.04 1.00 38.82
N ASN A 49 30.18 -0.02 38.74
CA ASN A 49 29.48 -0.45 37.51
C ASN A 49 28.38 0.51 37.04
N ALA A 50 27.96 1.48 37.87
CA ALA A 50 27.16 2.64 37.47
C ALA A 50 28.02 3.90 37.23
N SER A 51 29.35 3.78 37.31
CA SER A 51 30.32 4.89 37.17
C SER A 51 31.66 4.39 36.58
N TYR A 52 31.61 3.51 35.57
CA TYR A 52 32.77 3.23 34.73
C TYR A 52 32.78 4.22 33.57
N GLN A 53 33.50 5.31 33.82
CA GLN A 53 34.48 5.91 32.89
C GLN A 53 34.40 5.37 31.45
N LEU A 54 33.62 6.07 30.63
CA LEU A 54 33.83 6.15 29.20
C LEU A 54 35.23 6.72 28.95
N ASN A 55 36.16 5.90 28.49
CA ASN A 55 37.37 6.41 27.84
C ASN A 55 37.01 6.78 26.39
N GLU A 56 36.25 7.87 26.23
CA GLU A 56 35.98 8.44 24.90
C GLU A 56 37.09 9.42 24.53
N THR A 57 37.75 9.12 23.41
CA THR A 57 38.78 9.91 22.73
C THR A 57 38.20 11.19 22.12
N ALA A 58 37.66 12.07 22.96
CA ALA A 58 37.43 13.47 22.62
C ALA A 58 38.15 14.29 23.68
N ALA A 59 39.39 14.70 23.37
CA ALA A 59 40.22 15.49 24.25
C ALA A 59 39.58 16.87 24.51
N ASN A 60 38.72 16.96 25.53
CA ASN A 60 38.37 18.24 26.12
C ASN A 60 39.43 18.55 27.19
N ALA A 61 40.51 19.19 26.74
CA ALA A 61 41.61 19.61 27.59
C ALA A 61 41.17 20.81 28.44
N THR A 62 40.77 20.56 29.68
CA THR A 62 40.75 21.58 30.74
C THR A 62 41.38 21.00 32.02
N GLY A 63 42.25 21.81 32.63
CA GLY A 63 43.26 21.39 33.62
C GLY A 63 42.74 20.86 34.95
N SER A 64 43.67 20.31 35.72
CA SER A 64 43.49 19.53 36.95
C SER A 64 42.59 20.18 38.01
N SER A 65 41.71 19.36 38.61
CA SER A 65 40.79 19.63 39.74
C SER A 65 39.37 20.14 39.44
N VAL A 66 38.75 19.75 38.31
CA VAL A 66 37.31 19.90 38.10
C VAL A 66 36.70 18.51 37.90
N ASP A 67 35.76 18.10 38.76
CA ASP A 67 34.93 16.93 38.50
C ASP A 67 34.08 17.25 37.27
N ASN A 68 34.37 16.59 36.15
CA ASN A 68 33.65 16.78 34.90
C ASN A 68 32.21 16.32 35.10
N TRP A 69 31.24 17.16 34.72
CA TRP A 69 29.83 16.82 34.70
C TRP A 69 29.58 15.62 33.79
N ASP A 70 28.84 14.62 34.29
CA ASP A 70 28.26 13.58 33.44
C ASP A 70 27.35 14.26 32.41
N PRO A 71 27.62 14.12 31.10
CA PRO A 71 26.75 14.71 30.10
C PRO A 71 25.37 14.05 30.19
N ILE A 72 24.32 14.86 30.31
CA ILE A 72 22.94 14.40 30.20
C ILE A 72 22.77 13.85 28.79
N LEU A 73 22.65 12.52 28.67
CA LEU A 73 22.44 11.84 27.40
C LEU A 73 21.16 12.36 26.74
N ILE A 74 21.31 13.02 25.59
CA ILE A 74 20.20 13.48 24.77
C ILE A 74 19.51 12.25 24.18
N SER A 75 18.18 12.18 24.30
CA SER A 75 17.35 11.06 23.86
C SER A 75 17.64 10.67 22.41
N LEU A 76 17.71 9.36 22.15
CA LEU A 76 17.96 8.82 20.82
C LEU A 76 16.77 9.09 19.88
N VAL A 77 17.04 9.71 18.73
CA VAL A 77 16.01 10.03 17.72
C VAL A 77 15.82 8.84 16.77
N ARG A 78 14.56 8.45 16.52
CA ARG A 78 14.18 7.42 15.55
C ARG A 78 13.64 8.04 14.28
N ARG A 79 13.78 7.31 13.15
CA ARG A 79 13.07 7.66 11.91
C ARG A 79 11.62 7.20 11.99
N ALA A 80 10.69 8.07 11.58
CA ALA A 80 9.27 7.73 11.49
C ALA A 80 9.02 6.66 10.41
N MET A 81 8.11 5.73 10.70
CA MET A 81 7.65 4.73 9.73
C MET A 81 6.52 5.36 8.88
N PRO A 82 6.53 5.21 7.55
CA PRO A 82 5.46 5.73 6.70
C PRO A 82 4.16 4.91 6.87
N ASN A 83 3.02 5.59 6.75
CA ASN A 83 1.70 4.94 6.81
C ASN A 83 1.45 4.01 5.60
N LEU A 84 0.72 2.92 5.84
CA LEU A 84 0.48 1.86 4.86
C LEU A 84 -0.84 2.11 4.12
N ILE A 85 -0.85 2.13 2.78
CA ILE A 85 -2.04 2.42 1.95
C ILE A 85 -2.55 1.24 1.12
N ALA A 86 -1.78 0.15 1.04
CA ALA A 86 -2.06 -0.99 0.17
C ALA A 86 -3.45 -1.61 0.36
N TYR A 87 -3.96 -1.63 1.60
CA TYR A 87 -5.26 -2.20 1.93
C TYR A 87 -6.45 -1.36 1.45
N ASP A 88 -6.24 -0.07 1.21
CA ASP A 88 -7.30 0.83 0.75
C ASP A 88 -7.45 0.84 -0.78
N ILE A 89 -6.39 0.43 -1.49
CA ILE A 89 -6.30 0.49 -2.96
C ILE A 89 -6.45 -0.88 -3.63
N ALA A 90 -6.20 -1.98 -2.91
CA ALA A 90 -6.37 -3.36 -3.39
C ALA A 90 -7.55 -4.07 -2.72
N GLY A 91 -8.11 -5.08 -3.38
CA GLY A 91 -9.07 -5.99 -2.76
C GLY A 91 -8.34 -6.97 -1.85
N VAL A 92 -8.87 -7.25 -0.66
CA VAL A 92 -8.24 -8.17 0.30
C VAL A 92 -9.05 -9.47 0.35
N GLN A 93 -8.41 -10.59 0.07
CA GLN A 93 -9.04 -11.92 0.09
C GLN A 93 -8.16 -12.92 0.86
N PRO A 94 -8.42 -13.14 2.16
CA PRO A 94 -7.61 -14.08 2.93
C PRO A 94 -7.74 -15.50 2.39
N MET A 95 -6.64 -16.24 2.32
CA MET A 95 -6.60 -17.62 1.87
C MET A 95 -6.58 -18.58 3.08
N THR A 96 -7.30 -19.69 2.99
CA THR A 96 -7.27 -20.77 3.99
C THR A 96 -6.22 -21.84 3.68
N GLY A 97 -5.68 -21.84 2.46
CA GLY A 97 -4.63 -22.75 2.02
C GLY A 97 -3.51 -22.03 1.24
N PRO A 98 -2.42 -22.75 0.92
CA PRO A 98 -1.27 -22.17 0.19
C PRO A 98 -1.62 -21.76 -1.25
N THR A 99 -2.69 -22.32 -1.80
CA THR A 99 -3.27 -21.92 -3.08
C THR A 99 -4.75 -21.56 -2.88
N GLY A 100 -5.17 -20.43 -3.45
CA GLY A 100 -6.55 -19.98 -3.52
C GLY A 100 -7.08 -20.05 -4.95
N LEU A 101 -8.40 -20.16 -5.10
CA LEU A 101 -9.07 -20.09 -6.39
C LEU A 101 -10.03 -18.89 -6.36
N ILE A 102 -9.94 -18.06 -7.39
CA ILE A 102 -10.90 -16.99 -7.65
C ILE A 102 -11.73 -17.41 -8.85
N PHE A 103 -13.04 -17.36 -8.71
CA PHE A 103 -13.98 -17.68 -9.76
C PHE A 103 -14.59 -16.41 -10.34
N ALA A 104 -14.78 -16.38 -11.65
CA ALA A 104 -15.49 -15.32 -12.34
C ALA A 104 -16.51 -15.92 -13.30
N MET A 105 -17.74 -15.43 -13.22
CA MET A 105 -18.80 -15.82 -14.13
C MET A 105 -18.92 -14.77 -15.23
N LYS A 106 -18.89 -15.22 -16.49
CA LYS A 106 -19.11 -14.39 -17.67
C LYS A 106 -20.35 -14.88 -18.40
N SER A 107 -21.27 -13.97 -18.73
CA SER A 107 -22.42 -14.29 -19.58
C SER A 107 -21.98 -14.31 -21.05
N LYS A 108 -22.48 -15.28 -21.82
CA LYS A 108 -22.08 -15.51 -23.21
C LYS A 108 -23.31 -15.67 -24.10
N TYR A 109 -23.18 -15.25 -25.35
CA TYR A 109 -24.19 -15.50 -26.38
C TYR A 109 -23.99 -16.89 -27.00
N THR A 110 -25.10 -17.60 -27.27
CA THR A 110 -25.19 -18.87 -28.01
C THR A 110 -24.54 -20.08 -27.33
N SER A 111 -23.33 -19.95 -26.78
CA SER A 111 -22.58 -21.05 -26.18
C SER A 111 -21.70 -20.55 -25.02
N GLN A 112 -21.03 -21.47 -24.31
CA GLN A 112 -20.06 -21.09 -23.26
C GLN A 112 -18.77 -20.46 -23.82
N SER A 113 -18.60 -20.42 -25.14
CA SER A 113 -17.51 -19.75 -25.86
C SER A 113 -18.04 -18.55 -26.65
N GLY A 114 -17.16 -17.59 -26.96
CA GLY A 114 -17.47 -16.42 -27.78
C GLY A 114 -17.65 -15.12 -27.00
N THR A 115 -18.43 -14.19 -27.57
CA THR A 115 -18.60 -12.81 -27.08
C THR A 115 -19.32 -12.78 -25.74
N GLU A 116 -18.82 -11.94 -24.83
CA GLU A 116 -19.45 -11.70 -23.52
C GLU A 116 -20.61 -10.70 -23.64
N ALA A 117 -21.77 -11.07 -23.11
CA ALA A 117 -23.01 -10.32 -23.31
C ALA A 117 -23.13 -9.04 -22.47
N LEU A 118 -22.45 -8.97 -21.31
CA LEU A 118 -22.58 -7.86 -20.36
C LEU A 118 -21.33 -6.96 -20.27
N TYR A 119 -20.42 -7.08 -21.24
CA TYR A 119 -19.18 -6.27 -21.26
C TYR A 119 -19.22 -5.20 -22.35
N ASN A 120 -19.43 -5.63 -23.59
CA ASN A 120 -19.64 -4.74 -24.72
C ASN A 120 -21.08 -4.24 -24.77
N GLU A 121 -21.37 -3.38 -25.73
CA GLU A 121 -22.75 -2.99 -26.00
C GLU A 121 -23.61 -4.23 -26.33
N ALA A 122 -24.86 -4.18 -25.89
CA ALA A 122 -25.78 -5.29 -26.08
C ALA A 122 -26.15 -5.41 -27.56
N ASP A 123 -26.09 -6.63 -28.08
CA ASP A 123 -26.61 -6.94 -29.41
C ASP A 123 -28.13 -6.77 -29.41
N THR A 124 -28.60 -5.79 -30.19
CA THR A 124 -30.03 -5.43 -30.26
C THR A 124 -30.83 -6.35 -31.18
N ASP A 125 -30.18 -7.14 -32.04
CA ASP A 125 -30.84 -8.05 -32.97
C ASP A 125 -30.92 -9.49 -32.43
N PHE A 126 -30.10 -9.83 -31.44
CA PHE A 126 -29.91 -11.18 -30.92
C PHE A 126 -31.22 -11.90 -30.51
N SER A 127 -32.18 -11.16 -29.93
CA SER A 127 -33.50 -11.69 -29.52
C SER A 127 -34.64 -11.34 -30.49
N GLY A 128 -34.32 -10.72 -31.62
CA GLY A 128 -35.27 -10.15 -32.58
C GLY A 128 -35.35 -10.92 -33.89
N THR A 129 -35.36 -10.20 -35.01
CA THR A 129 -35.55 -10.75 -36.37
C THR A 129 -34.41 -11.63 -36.87
N GLY A 130 -33.26 -11.66 -36.20
CA GLY A 130 -32.14 -12.53 -36.53
C GLY A 130 -31.46 -12.21 -37.87
N THR A 131 -30.61 -11.20 -37.87
CA THR A 131 -29.52 -11.02 -38.83
C THR A 131 -28.46 -10.21 -38.10
N GLN A 132 -27.39 -10.88 -37.66
CA GLN A 132 -26.19 -10.30 -37.03
C GLN A 132 -25.69 -9.11 -37.85
N GLY A 133 -26.19 -7.92 -37.57
CA GLY A 133 -26.10 -6.80 -38.49
C GLY A 133 -26.05 -5.49 -37.74
N GLY A 134 -24.83 -5.06 -37.44
CA GLY A 134 -24.53 -3.69 -37.02
C GLY A 134 -23.88 -3.65 -35.66
N GLY A 135 -22.55 -3.55 -35.64
CA GLY A 135 -21.83 -3.07 -34.49
C GLY A 135 -22.45 -1.75 -33.99
N SER A 136 -22.79 -1.69 -32.71
CA SER A 136 -23.29 -0.47 -32.10
C SER A 136 -22.13 0.53 -31.96
N SER A 137 -21.96 1.38 -32.96
CA SER A 137 -21.02 2.50 -32.91
C SER A 137 -21.71 3.77 -33.34
N SER A 138 -21.70 4.74 -32.43
CA SER A 138 -22.06 6.14 -32.62
C SER A 138 -20.97 6.95 -33.36
N LEU A 139 -19.92 6.30 -33.86
CA LEU A 139 -18.76 6.98 -34.45
C LEU A 139 -18.60 6.64 -35.93
N VAL A 140 -18.36 7.69 -36.73
CA VAL A 140 -17.92 7.63 -38.11
C VAL A 140 -16.52 7.00 -38.17
N GLY A 141 -16.37 5.84 -38.84
CA GLY A 141 -15.09 5.13 -39.01
C GLY A 141 -15.06 3.70 -38.45
N ASP A 142 -13.94 3.00 -38.66
CA ASP A 142 -13.77 1.55 -38.43
C ASP A 142 -14.19 1.12 -37.00
N ILE A 143 -15.27 0.35 -36.91
CA ILE A 143 -15.99 -0.04 -35.67
C ILE A 143 -15.26 -1.17 -34.92
N ASN A 144 -14.15 -1.64 -35.47
CA ASN A 144 -13.54 -2.89 -35.03
C ASN A 144 -12.58 -2.73 -33.84
N PRO A 145 -12.55 -3.71 -32.90
CA PRO A 145 -11.38 -3.92 -32.06
C PRO A 145 -10.11 -4.10 -32.93
N PRO A 146 -8.91 -3.82 -32.39
CA PRO A 146 -7.67 -4.06 -33.13
C PRO A 146 -7.60 -5.53 -33.61
N GLY A 147 -7.61 -5.75 -34.93
CA GLY A 147 -7.45 -7.08 -35.55
C GLY A 147 -8.69 -7.70 -36.20
N THR A 148 -9.82 -6.98 -36.28
CA THR A 148 -11.01 -7.38 -37.07
C THR A 148 -11.29 -6.32 -38.14
N SER A 149 -11.74 -6.74 -39.33
CA SER A 149 -12.14 -5.83 -40.42
C SER A 149 -13.46 -6.34 -41.02
N GLY A 150 -14.40 -5.43 -41.30
CA GLY A 150 -15.61 -5.83 -42.05
C GLY A 150 -16.83 -4.90 -42.02
N GLU A 151 -17.03 -4.08 -40.98
CA GLU A 151 -18.25 -3.24 -40.90
C GLU A 151 -17.92 -1.74 -40.86
N SER A 152 -18.41 -1.04 -41.89
CA SER A 152 -18.38 0.42 -42.02
C SER A 152 -19.79 0.95 -41.79
N SER A 153 -19.97 1.82 -40.79
CA SER A 153 -21.11 2.73 -40.78
C SER A 153 -20.93 3.76 -41.90
N ALA A 154 -22.01 4.15 -42.55
CA ALA A 154 -22.01 5.20 -43.57
C ALA A 154 -22.76 6.41 -43.00
N ASP A 155 -22.01 7.42 -42.56
CA ASP A 155 -22.52 8.74 -42.23
C ASP A 155 -23.37 9.27 -43.40
N THR A 156 -24.67 9.46 -43.16
CA THR A 156 -25.60 9.94 -44.19
C THR A 156 -25.54 11.48 -44.30
N SER A 157 -24.89 12.13 -43.34
CA SER A 157 -24.78 13.57 -43.13
C SER A 157 -23.48 14.20 -43.66
N GLY A 158 -23.03 13.80 -44.85
CA GLY A 158 -22.16 14.61 -45.71
C GLY A 158 -21.04 15.39 -45.01
N GLY A 159 -20.25 14.76 -44.13
CA GLY A 159 -18.97 15.24 -43.61
C GLY A 159 -18.98 16.52 -42.76
N ALA A 160 -20.15 17.07 -42.42
CA ALA A 160 -20.27 18.28 -41.59
C ALA A 160 -20.66 17.97 -40.13
N ASP A 161 -21.30 16.82 -39.88
CA ASP A 161 -21.57 16.33 -38.53
C ASP A 161 -20.43 15.41 -38.07
N THR A 162 -20.04 15.52 -36.81
CA THR A 162 -19.06 14.62 -36.16
C THR A 162 -19.73 13.54 -35.31
N VAL A 163 -21.07 13.54 -35.26
CA VAL A 163 -21.90 12.53 -34.62
C VAL A 163 -22.53 11.66 -35.71
N GLU A 164 -22.37 10.33 -35.58
CA GLU A 164 -23.01 9.37 -36.49
C GLU A 164 -24.53 9.46 -36.41
N ASP A 165 -25.21 9.45 -37.57
CA ASP A 165 -26.67 9.47 -37.66
C ASP A 165 -27.26 8.11 -38.06
N ALA A 166 -26.44 7.22 -38.61
CA ALA A 166 -26.81 5.86 -39.03
C ALA A 166 -26.61 4.82 -37.90
N PHE A 167 -27.38 4.94 -36.83
CA PHE A 167 -27.40 3.90 -35.79
C PHE A 167 -28.09 2.62 -36.31
N GLY A 168 -27.32 1.53 -36.46
CA GLY A 168 -27.87 0.20 -36.71
C GLY A 168 -28.78 -0.24 -35.55
N LEU A 169 -30.04 -0.54 -35.85
CA LEU A 169 -31.05 -0.96 -34.86
C LEU A 169 -31.59 -2.35 -35.18
N GLY A 170 -31.53 -3.24 -34.19
CA GLY A 170 -32.18 -4.54 -34.24
C GLY A 170 -33.70 -4.41 -34.14
N GLY A 171 -34.41 -5.01 -35.09
CA GLY A 171 -35.88 -5.02 -35.12
C GLY A 171 -36.47 -6.14 -34.27
N GLY A 172 -37.61 -5.86 -33.63
CA GLY A 172 -38.43 -6.90 -33.00
C GLY A 172 -39.00 -7.86 -34.04
N MET A 173 -39.17 -9.13 -33.68
CA MET A 173 -39.72 -10.14 -34.59
C MET A 173 -41.23 -9.99 -34.82
N THR A 174 -41.72 -10.40 -35.99
CA THR A 174 -43.15 -10.44 -36.25
C THR A 174 -43.82 -11.53 -35.43
N THR A 175 -45.10 -11.37 -35.08
CA THR A 175 -45.86 -12.37 -34.31
C THR A 175 -45.84 -13.75 -34.98
N ALA A 176 -45.96 -13.80 -36.30
CA ALA A 176 -45.89 -15.06 -37.05
C ALA A 176 -44.51 -15.74 -36.96
N ALA A 177 -43.42 -14.96 -36.99
CA ALA A 177 -42.07 -15.50 -36.80
C ALA A 177 -41.84 -15.95 -35.35
N ALA A 178 -42.37 -15.21 -34.36
CA ALA A 178 -42.30 -15.54 -32.94
C ALA A 178 -43.02 -16.84 -32.61
N GLU A 179 -44.23 -17.03 -33.13
CA GLU A 179 -45.04 -18.24 -32.93
C GLU A 179 -44.43 -19.48 -33.61
N ALA A 180 -43.62 -19.27 -34.64
CA ALA A 180 -42.92 -20.35 -35.34
C ALA A 180 -41.61 -20.78 -34.65
N LEU A 181 -41.09 -20.02 -33.67
CA LEU A 181 -39.81 -20.31 -33.02
C LEU A 181 -39.80 -21.68 -32.34
N GLY A 182 -38.70 -22.42 -32.53
CA GLY A 182 -38.51 -23.75 -31.93
C GLY A 182 -39.40 -24.85 -32.50
N ASN A 183 -40.13 -24.59 -33.58
CA ASN A 183 -40.94 -25.57 -34.30
C ASN A 183 -40.72 -25.47 -35.82
N THR A 184 -41.58 -24.75 -36.54
CA THR A 184 -41.55 -24.62 -38.01
C THR A 184 -40.69 -23.45 -38.51
N GLY A 185 -40.24 -22.57 -37.61
CA GLY A 185 -39.36 -21.43 -37.88
C GLY A 185 -37.97 -21.60 -37.26
N ASN A 186 -37.26 -20.50 -37.04
CA ASN A 186 -35.90 -20.52 -36.47
C ASN A 186 -35.90 -21.05 -35.01
N ALA A 187 -34.74 -21.51 -34.54
CA ALA A 187 -34.57 -21.83 -33.13
C ALA A 187 -34.56 -20.53 -32.28
N PHE A 188 -34.89 -20.66 -30.98
CA PHE A 188 -34.70 -19.57 -30.04
C PHE A 188 -33.21 -19.20 -29.94
N ALA A 189 -32.93 -17.91 -29.76
CA ALA A 189 -31.59 -17.45 -29.41
C ALA A 189 -31.27 -17.87 -27.97
N GLU A 190 -30.13 -18.52 -27.77
CA GLU A 190 -29.74 -19.08 -26.48
C GLU A 190 -28.67 -18.21 -25.79
N MET A 191 -28.74 -18.11 -24.47
CA MET A 191 -27.69 -17.51 -23.66
C MET A 191 -27.05 -18.57 -22.77
N ALA A 192 -25.75 -18.43 -22.54
CA ALA A 192 -24.99 -19.30 -21.66
C ALA A 192 -24.18 -18.47 -20.66
N PHE A 193 -23.54 -19.14 -19.72
CA PHE A 193 -22.50 -18.55 -18.89
C PHE A 193 -21.29 -19.48 -18.85
N SER A 194 -20.10 -18.89 -18.76
CA SER A 194 -18.86 -19.61 -18.45
C SER A 194 -18.41 -19.25 -17.04
N ILE A 195 -17.86 -20.23 -16.32
CA ILE A 195 -17.18 -20.01 -15.04
C ILE A 195 -15.70 -20.17 -15.27
N ASP A 196 -15.00 -19.05 -15.29
CA ASP A 196 -13.56 -19.01 -15.37
C ASP A 196 -12.94 -19.12 -13.97
N LYS A 197 -11.73 -19.67 -13.89
CA LYS A 197 -10.96 -19.76 -12.64
C LYS A 197 -9.58 -19.12 -12.81
N ALA A 198 -9.15 -18.39 -11.77
CA ALA A 198 -7.78 -17.92 -11.60
C ALA A 198 -7.22 -18.52 -10.31
N THR A 199 -6.00 -19.05 -10.36
CA THR A 199 -5.33 -19.58 -9.16
C THR A 199 -4.40 -18.53 -8.57
N VAL A 200 -4.41 -18.40 -7.25
CA VAL A 200 -3.47 -17.57 -6.49
C VAL A 200 -2.55 -18.47 -5.69
N THR A 201 -1.24 -18.27 -5.79
CA THR A 201 -0.26 -19.05 -5.02
C THR A 201 0.45 -18.15 -4.01
N ALA A 202 0.48 -18.56 -2.74
CA ALA A 202 1.15 -17.82 -1.67
C ALA A 202 2.68 -17.84 -1.81
N LYS A 203 3.28 -16.67 -1.91
CA LYS A 203 4.72 -16.41 -1.81
C LYS A 203 5.07 -16.02 -0.38
N SER A 204 6.35 -16.10 -0.02
CA SER A 204 6.83 -15.89 1.34
C SER A 204 7.78 -14.70 1.42
N ARG A 205 7.71 -13.94 2.52
CA ARG A 205 8.76 -13.00 2.95
C ARG A 205 9.27 -13.41 4.33
N ALA A 206 10.56 -13.20 4.56
CA ALA A 206 11.18 -13.46 5.84
C ALA A 206 12.38 -12.55 6.07
N LEU A 207 12.50 -12.01 7.28
CA LEU A 207 13.69 -11.31 7.74
C LEU A 207 14.16 -11.90 9.07
N LYS A 208 15.45 -11.80 9.33
CA LYS A 208 16.10 -12.26 10.54
C LYS A 208 17.06 -11.19 11.03
N ALA A 209 17.11 -11.01 12.34
CA ALA A 209 18.17 -10.29 13.01
C ALA A 209 18.87 -11.21 14.01
N GLU A 210 20.16 -10.98 14.17
CA GLU A 210 20.99 -11.59 15.21
C GLU A 210 21.51 -10.45 16.07
N TYR A 211 21.53 -10.65 17.37
CA TYR A 211 22.13 -9.70 18.31
C TYR A 211 22.93 -10.47 19.33
N THR A 212 24.01 -9.87 19.80
CA THR A 212 24.84 -10.50 20.83
C THR A 212 24.24 -10.20 22.21
N MET A 213 24.42 -11.13 23.15
CA MET A 213 24.02 -10.91 24.54
C MET A 213 24.77 -9.71 25.15
N GLU A 214 26.05 -9.55 24.80
CA GLU A 214 26.86 -8.41 25.22
C GLU A 214 26.25 -7.08 24.74
N LEU A 215 25.88 -6.99 23.45
CA LEU A 215 25.24 -5.79 22.91
C LEU A 215 23.89 -5.50 23.59
N ALA A 216 23.10 -6.54 23.89
CA ALA A 216 21.84 -6.36 24.59
C ALA A 216 22.04 -5.88 26.05
N GLN A 217 23.08 -6.38 26.73
CA GLN A 217 23.44 -5.92 28.07
C GLN A 217 23.93 -4.47 28.05
N ASP A 218 24.82 -4.11 27.13
CA ASP A 218 25.35 -2.76 26.97
C ASP A 218 24.24 -1.76 26.63
N LEU A 219 23.38 -2.11 25.68
CA LEU A 219 22.29 -1.25 25.21
C LEU A 219 21.21 -1.06 26.30
N LYS A 220 20.99 -2.07 27.14
CA LYS A 220 20.11 -1.97 28.30
C LYS A 220 20.72 -1.15 29.43
N ALA A 221 22.01 -1.32 29.70
CA ALA A 221 22.72 -0.62 30.79
C ALA A 221 22.90 0.88 30.48
N ILE A 222 23.23 1.22 29.23
CA ILE A 222 23.52 2.61 28.83
C ILE A 222 22.24 3.34 28.39
N HIS A 223 21.42 2.73 27.53
CA HIS A 223 20.27 3.40 26.92
C HIS A 223 18.92 3.04 27.55
N GLY A 224 18.86 2.07 28.48
CA GLY A 224 17.61 1.59 29.05
C GLY A 224 16.67 0.92 28.03
N LEU A 225 17.20 0.58 26.86
CA LEU A 225 16.43 0.03 25.74
C LEU A 225 16.52 -1.50 25.73
N ASP A 226 15.46 -2.15 25.26
CA ASP A 226 15.44 -3.59 25.00
C ASP A 226 15.80 -3.86 23.54
N ALA A 227 17.02 -4.38 23.31
CA ALA A 227 17.52 -4.70 21.97
C ALA A 227 16.58 -5.67 21.23
N GLU A 228 15.95 -6.61 21.95
CA GLU A 228 15.05 -7.58 21.33
C GLU A 228 13.77 -6.91 20.83
N GLY A 229 13.13 -6.10 21.67
CA GLY A 229 11.93 -5.33 21.31
C GLY A 229 12.18 -4.37 20.15
N GLU A 230 13.33 -3.68 20.14
CA GLU A 230 13.69 -2.75 19.06
C GLU A 230 13.91 -3.46 17.73
N LEU A 231 14.68 -4.55 17.73
CA LEU A 231 14.87 -5.34 16.52
C LEU A 231 13.55 -5.96 16.03
N ALA A 232 12.67 -6.39 16.95
CA ALA A 232 11.36 -6.91 16.60
C ALA A 232 10.50 -5.86 15.89
N ASN A 233 10.51 -4.62 16.38
CA ASN A 233 9.79 -3.50 15.78
C ASN A 233 10.36 -3.13 14.41
N ILE A 234 11.68 -3.10 14.25
CA ILE A 234 12.32 -2.78 12.95
C ILE A 234 11.97 -3.84 11.90
N LEU A 235 12.12 -5.13 12.24
CA LEU A 235 11.87 -6.21 11.28
C LEU A 235 10.40 -6.29 10.85
N SER A 236 9.47 -6.10 11.80
CA SER A 236 8.05 -6.14 11.50
C SER A 236 7.61 -4.95 10.65
N ALA A 237 8.09 -3.75 10.98
CA ALA A 237 7.84 -2.56 10.19
C ALA A 237 8.40 -2.67 8.77
N GLU A 238 9.63 -3.18 8.61
CA GLU A 238 10.27 -3.33 7.30
C GLU A 238 9.48 -4.28 6.40
N ILE A 239 9.08 -5.46 6.90
CA ILE A 239 8.29 -6.42 6.10
C ILE A 239 6.96 -5.80 5.66
N LEU A 240 6.29 -5.04 6.54
CA LEU A 240 5.04 -4.38 6.20
C LEU A 240 5.26 -3.26 5.15
N ALA A 241 6.33 -2.48 5.30
CA ALA A 241 6.69 -1.44 4.33
C ALA A 241 7.04 -2.04 2.96
N GLU A 242 7.79 -3.14 2.92
CA GLU A 242 8.10 -3.88 1.69
C GLU A 242 6.82 -4.38 0.98
N ILE A 243 5.89 -4.99 1.72
CA ILE A 243 4.61 -5.48 1.16
C ILE A 243 3.80 -4.32 0.59
N ASN A 244 3.69 -3.21 1.34
CA ASN A 244 2.97 -2.03 0.88
C ASN A 244 3.59 -1.47 -0.41
N ARG A 245 4.92 -1.38 -0.47
CA ARG A 245 5.62 -0.89 -1.66
C ARG A 245 5.49 -1.84 -2.85
N GLU A 246 5.48 -3.16 -2.62
CA GLU A 246 5.22 -4.15 -3.67
C GLU A 246 3.84 -3.95 -4.29
N VAL A 247 2.80 -3.74 -3.48
CA VAL A 247 1.43 -3.50 -3.97
C VAL A 247 1.37 -2.23 -4.82
N ILE A 248 1.92 -1.11 -4.32
CA ILE A 248 1.92 0.17 -5.05
C ILE A 248 2.68 0.06 -6.38
N ARG A 249 3.90 -0.53 -6.37
CA ARG A 249 4.69 -0.73 -7.59
C ARG A 249 3.98 -1.63 -8.59
N THR A 250 3.30 -2.67 -8.11
CA THR A 250 2.50 -3.55 -8.95
C THR A 250 1.38 -2.75 -9.61
N ILE A 251 0.58 -2.00 -8.85
CA ILE A 251 -0.50 -1.16 -9.39
C ILE A 251 0.03 -0.17 -10.44
N ASN A 252 1.14 0.52 -10.16
CA ASN A 252 1.76 1.45 -11.12
C ASN A 252 2.26 0.76 -12.41
N SER A 253 2.84 -0.44 -12.30
CA SER A 253 3.32 -1.19 -13.48
C SER A 253 2.20 -1.79 -14.33
N ARG A 254 1.07 -2.15 -13.70
CA ARG A 254 -0.07 -2.81 -14.37
C ARG A 254 -1.08 -1.83 -14.92
N ALA A 255 -1.13 -0.59 -14.42
CA ALA A 255 -2.01 0.46 -14.91
C ALA A 255 -1.83 0.75 -16.40
N LYS A 256 -2.93 0.87 -17.16
CA LYS A 256 -2.89 1.30 -18.56
C LYS A 256 -2.35 2.74 -18.68
N LEU A 257 -1.77 3.08 -19.83
CA LEU A 257 -1.31 4.45 -20.07
C LEU A 257 -2.53 5.39 -20.23
N GLY A 258 -2.62 6.42 -19.41
CA GLY A 258 -3.60 7.50 -19.52
C GLY A 258 -3.15 8.60 -20.48
N ALA A 259 -3.93 9.69 -20.60
CA ALA A 259 -3.60 10.85 -21.43
C ALA A 259 -3.30 10.47 -22.90
N GLN A 260 -4.24 9.76 -23.52
CA GLN A 260 -4.14 9.29 -24.91
C GLN A 260 -5.08 10.03 -25.87
N GLN A 261 -5.69 11.13 -25.43
CA GLN A 261 -6.66 11.86 -26.24
C GLN A 261 -5.95 12.81 -27.20
N ALA A 262 -6.58 13.12 -28.34
CA ALA A 262 -5.95 13.95 -29.39
C ALA A 262 -5.52 15.37 -28.93
N ASN A 263 -6.07 15.87 -27.82
CA ASN A 263 -5.77 17.20 -27.29
C ASN A 263 -4.51 17.23 -26.41
N THR A 264 -3.88 16.09 -26.11
CA THR A 264 -2.59 16.08 -25.40
C THR A 264 -1.44 16.14 -26.40
N ALA A 265 -0.47 17.02 -26.18
CA ALA A 265 0.66 17.19 -27.08
C ALA A 265 1.53 15.92 -27.20
N VAL A 266 1.67 15.17 -26.10
CA VAL A 266 2.41 13.89 -26.06
C VAL A 266 1.59 12.84 -25.33
N ASN A 267 1.22 11.78 -26.03
CA ASN A 267 0.46 10.68 -25.42
C ASN A 267 1.19 10.08 -24.22
N GLY A 268 0.48 9.94 -23.10
CA GLY A 268 1.04 9.41 -21.85
C GLY A 268 1.57 10.46 -20.88
N THR A 269 1.61 11.74 -21.30
CA THR A 269 2.08 12.85 -20.47
C THR A 269 1.08 13.99 -20.55
N PHE A 270 0.73 14.57 -19.41
CA PHE A 270 -0.06 15.80 -19.34
C PHE A 270 0.84 16.96 -18.98
N ASN A 271 1.05 17.85 -19.96
CA ASN A 271 1.90 19.00 -19.82
C ASN A 271 1.05 20.24 -19.48
N LEU A 272 1.24 20.82 -18.29
CA LEU A 272 0.45 21.99 -17.87
C LEU A 272 0.74 23.27 -18.67
N SER A 273 1.81 23.32 -19.47
CA SER A 273 2.10 24.48 -20.33
C SER A 273 1.43 24.40 -21.70
N SER A 274 1.22 23.20 -22.24
CA SER A 274 0.69 23.00 -23.61
C SER A 274 -0.70 22.37 -23.65
N ASP A 275 -1.04 21.53 -22.67
CA ASP A 275 -2.25 20.71 -22.68
C ASP A 275 -3.34 21.29 -21.76
N ALA A 276 -3.00 22.35 -21.01
CA ALA A 276 -3.92 23.07 -20.15
C ALA A 276 -4.01 24.54 -20.58
N ASP A 277 -5.21 24.94 -21.01
CA ASP A 277 -5.51 26.33 -21.33
C ASP A 277 -5.78 27.10 -20.02
N GLY A 278 -4.88 28.04 -19.70
CA GLY A 278 -5.00 28.89 -18.53
C GLY A 278 -3.95 29.99 -18.54
N ARG A 279 -4.34 31.20 -18.17
CA ARG A 279 -3.42 32.33 -18.05
C ARG A 279 -2.66 32.27 -16.72
N TRP A 280 -3.30 31.76 -15.67
CA TRP A 280 -2.72 31.65 -14.32
C TRP A 280 -2.59 30.17 -13.93
N SER A 281 -1.61 29.83 -13.08
CA SER A 281 -1.31 28.43 -12.72
C SER A 281 -2.49 27.68 -12.10
N VAL A 282 -3.37 28.37 -11.36
CA VAL A 282 -4.58 27.76 -10.76
C VAL A 282 -5.57 27.27 -11.82
N GLU A 283 -5.68 27.98 -12.96
CA GLU A 283 -6.54 27.56 -14.07
C GLU A 283 -5.97 26.29 -14.73
N LYS A 284 -4.64 26.24 -14.90
CA LYS A 284 -3.93 25.07 -15.45
C LYS A 284 -4.09 23.84 -14.55
N PHE A 285 -4.03 24.02 -13.22
CA PHE A 285 -4.28 22.92 -12.26
C PHE A 285 -5.73 22.41 -12.34
N LYS A 286 -6.72 23.26 -12.63
CA LYS A 286 -8.09 22.80 -12.90
C LYS A 286 -8.19 22.02 -14.22
N GLY A 287 -7.39 22.37 -15.22
CA GLY A 287 -7.22 21.55 -16.43
C GLY A 287 -6.72 20.13 -16.12
N LEU A 288 -5.74 20.00 -15.21
CA LEU A 288 -5.27 18.68 -14.74
C LEU A 288 -6.38 17.89 -14.04
N ILE A 289 -7.21 18.53 -13.21
CA ILE A 289 -8.37 17.86 -12.57
C ILE A 289 -9.35 17.33 -13.63
N LEU A 290 -9.66 18.12 -14.66
CA LEU A 290 -10.51 17.67 -15.76
C LEU A 290 -9.91 16.45 -16.46
N GLN A 291 -8.60 16.44 -16.69
CA GLN A 291 -7.92 15.31 -17.30
C GLN A 291 -8.04 14.05 -16.41
N ILE A 292 -7.85 14.17 -15.10
CA ILE A 292 -8.05 13.08 -14.12
C ILE A 292 -9.49 12.55 -14.17
N GLU A 293 -10.48 13.43 -14.31
CA GLU A 293 -11.88 13.02 -14.46
C GLU A 293 -12.14 12.28 -15.78
N ARG A 294 -11.50 12.70 -16.88
CA ARG A 294 -11.57 11.98 -18.17
C ARG A 294 -11.03 10.56 -18.02
N GLU A 295 -9.87 10.38 -17.39
CA GLU A 295 -9.32 9.04 -17.13
C GLU A 295 -10.25 8.22 -16.21
N SER A 296 -10.83 8.85 -15.18
CA SER A 296 -11.82 8.22 -14.30
C SER A 296 -13.06 7.74 -15.06
N ASN A 297 -13.52 8.50 -16.06
CA ASN A 297 -14.63 8.11 -16.93
C ASN A 297 -14.25 6.96 -17.87
N VAL A 298 -13.02 6.92 -18.39
CA VAL A 298 -12.53 5.81 -19.21
C VAL A 298 -12.50 4.52 -18.39
N ILE A 299 -12.01 4.56 -17.14
CA ILE A 299 -12.06 3.41 -16.22
C ILE A 299 -13.50 2.91 -16.06
N ALA A 300 -14.49 3.80 -15.92
CA ALA A 300 -15.90 3.39 -15.83
C ALA A 300 -16.41 2.68 -17.08
N LYS A 301 -16.02 3.17 -18.27
CA LYS A 301 -16.40 2.56 -19.55
C LYS A 301 -15.75 1.19 -19.74
N GLU A 302 -14.46 1.06 -19.45
CA GLU A 302 -13.72 -0.21 -19.62
C GLU A 302 -14.06 -1.25 -18.55
N THR A 303 -14.31 -0.85 -17.30
CA THR A 303 -14.61 -1.81 -16.22
C THR A 303 -16.09 -2.14 -16.09
N ARG A 304 -16.98 -1.23 -16.50
CA ARG A 304 -18.43 -1.27 -16.23
C ARG A 304 -18.77 -1.45 -14.74
N ARG A 305 -17.89 -0.99 -13.83
CA ARG A 305 -18.09 -1.05 -12.37
C ARG A 305 -18.30 0.33 -11.75
N GLY A 306 -17.47 1.30 -12.15
CA GLY A 306 -17.61 2.67 -11.69
C GLY A 306 -16.45 3.57 -12.13
N LYS A 307 -16.61 4.88 -11.88
CA LYS A 307 -15.56 5.87 -12.13
C LYS A 307 -14.42 5.70 -11.14
N GLY A 308 -13.19 5.97 -11.58
CA GLY A 308 -12.02 6.04 -10.71
C GLY A 308 -12.30 6.84 -9.43
N ASN A 309 -11.94 6.26 -8.29
CA ASN A 309 -12.30 6.75 -6.96
C ASN A 309 -11.12 6.91 -6.01
N PHE A 310 -9.91 6.54 -6.44
CA PHE A 310 -8.69 6.91 -5.76
C PHE A 310 -7.60 7.33 -6.73
N ILE A 311 -6.63 8.09 -6.24
CA ILE A 311 -5.48 8.59 -6.97
C ILE A 311 -4.24 8.30 -6.13
N ILE A 312 -3.17 7.86 -6.78
CA ILE A 312 -1.80 7.83 -6.24
C ILE A 312 -0.98 8.79 -7.10
N CYS A 313 -0.41 9.82 -6.50
CA CYS A 313 0.40 10.80 -7.22
C CYS A 313 1.68 11.17 -6.48
N SER A 314 2.59 11.86 -7.18
CA SER A 314 3.75 12.50 -6.55
C SER A 314 3.29 13.63 -5.61
N SER A 315 4.19 14.04 -4.72
CA SER A 315 3.94 15.09 -3.74
C SER A 315 3.76 16.48 -4.36
N ASP A 316 4.50 16.78 -5.44
CA ASP A 316 4.33 18.02 -6.20
C ASP A 316 2.97 18.09 -6.89
N VAL A 317 2.49 16.96 -7.46
CA VAL A 317 1.15 16.90 -8.04
C VAL A 317 0.07 17.01 -6.98
N ALA A 318 0.24 16.37 -5.81
CA ALA A 318 -0.69 16.50 -4.70
C ALA A 318 -0.79 17.97 -4.22
N SER A 319 0.36 18.65 -4.17
CA SER A 319 0.44 20.08 -3.82
C SER A 319 -0.25 20.96 -4.87
N ALA A 320 -0.11 20.64 -6.17
CA ALA A 320 -0.82 21.33 -7.24
C ALA A 320 -2.35 21.15 -7.15
N LEU A 321 -2.82 19.94 -6.80
CA LEU A 321 -4.24 19.65 -6.58
C LEU A 321 -4.80 20.37 -5.35
N ALA A 322 -4.01 20.47 -4.28
CA ALA A 322 -4.33 21.27 -3.10
C ALA A 322 -4.43 22.77 -3.45
N ALA A 323 -3.47 23.30 -4.22
CA ALA A 323 -3.46 24.69 -4.65
C ALA A 323 -4.63 25.05 -5.58
N ALA A 324 -5.21 24.07 -6.28
CA ALA A 324 -6.42 24.27 -7.08
C ALA A 324 -7.69 24.54 -6.23
N GLY A 325 -7.63 24.33 -4.92
CA GLY A 325 -8.71 24.61 -3.96
C GLY A 325 -9.87 23.60 -3.97
N MET A 326 -9.73 22.48 -4.68
CA MET A 326 -10.77 21.46 -4.85
C MET A 326 -10.50 20.17 -4.06
N LEU A 327 -9.38 20.11 -3.35
CA LEU A 327 -9.03 19.02 -2.45
C LEU A 327 -9.55 19.38 -1.06
N ASP A 328 -10.57 18.65 -0.61
CA ASP A 328 -11.14 18.83 0.71
C ASP A 328 -10.40 17.94 1.73
N TYR A 329 -10.05 18.53 2.87
CA TYR A 329 -9.32 17.90 3.97
C TYR A 329 -10.27 17.35 5.05
N THR A 330 -11.59 17.43 4.87
CA THR A 330 -12.57 17.00 5.87
C THR A 330 -12.54 15.48 6.15
N PRO A 331 -12.79 15.09 7.41
CA PRO A 331 -14.14 15.16 7.97
C PRO A 331 -14.21 16.13 9.16
N ALA A 332 -14.45 17.42 8.91
CA ALA A 332 -14.97 18.46 9.84
C ALA A 332 -14.53 18.50 11.34
N LEU A 333 -13.52 17.77 11.78
CA LEU A 333 -13.00 17.79 13.14
C LEU A 333 -11.49 17.48 13.15
N SER A 334 -10.74 18.59 13.21
CA SER A 334 -9.47 18.70 13.94
C SER A 334 -8.31 17.79 13.55
N ALA A 335 -7.92 17.77 12.28
CA ALA A 335 -6.51 17.71 11.90
C ALA A 335 -6.32 18.45 10.58
N ASN A 336 -5.50 19.50 10.56
CA ASN A 336 -4.96 20.02 9.31
C ASN A 336 -4.12 18.88 8.70
N LEU A 337 -4.71 18.11 7.79
CA LEU A 337 -4.00 17.10 7.02
C LEU A 337 -3.14 17.87 6.01
N ASN A 338 -1.92 18.21 6.40
CA ASN A 338 -0.95 18.82 5.49
C ASN A 338 -0.56 17.81 4.41
N VAL A 339 -0.40 18.28 3.18
CA VAL A 339 0.28 17.55 2.11
C VAL A 339 1.75 17.49 2.49
N ASP A 340 2.12 16.49 3.28
CA ASP A 340 3.48 16.29 3.78
C ASP A 340 3.88 14.82 3.65
N ASP A 341 4.98 14.61 2.94
CA ASP A 341 5.55 13.31 2.60
C ASP A 341 6.06 12.53 3.83
N THR A 342 6.22 13.20 4.97
CA THR A 342 6.84 12.62 6.17
C THR A 342 5.86 11.96 7.14
N GLY A 343 4.57 12.28 7.08
CA GLY A 343 3.62 11.89 8.13
C GLY A 343 2.33 11.21 7.66
N ASN A 344 1.74 11.64 6.55
CA ASN A 344 0.46 11.10 6.09
C ASN A 344 0.43 10.94 4.58
N THR A 345 0.37 9.69 4.13
CA THR A 345 0.22 9.34 2.72
C THR A 345 -1.17 9.66 2.18
N PHE A 346 -2.17 9.93 3.02
CA PHE A 346 -3.49 10.38 2.59
C PHE A 346 -3.55 11.92 2.58
N ALA A 347 -3.67 12.51 1.40
CA ALA A 347 -3.72 13.96 1.24
C ALA A 347 -5.12 14.55 1.50
N GLY A 348 -6.17 13.83 1.11
CA GLY A 348 -7.56 14.28 1.25
C GLY A 348 -8.47 13.74 0.15
N VAL A 349 -9.63 14.37 -0.03
CA VAL A 349 -10.63 13.94 -1.01
C VAL A 349 -10.86 15.03 -2.06
N LEU A 350 -10.52 14.72 -3.31
CA LEU A 350 -10.77 15.59 -4.46
C LEU A 350 -12.26 15.57 -4.82
N ASN A 351 -12.87 16.75 -4.94
CA ASN A 351 -14.29 16.95 -5.28
C ASN A 351 -15.27 16.13 -4.41
N GLY A 352 -14.90 15.83 -3.16
CA GLY A 352 -15.73 15.06 -2.23
C GLY A 352 -15.94 13.59 -2.60
N ARG A 353 -15.24 13.06 -3.61
CA ARG A 353 -15.38 11.68 -4.08
C ARG A 353 -14.08 10.90 -4.17
N THR A 354 -13.03 11.49 -4.74
CA THR A 354 -11.83 10.75 -5.12
C THR A 354 -10.76 10.89 -4.05
N LYS A 355 -10.36 9.78 -3.42
CA LYS A 355 -9.32 9.77 -2.37
C LYS A 355 -7.94 9.99 -3.00
N VAL A 356 -7.19 10.97 -2.51
CA VAL A 356 -5.84 11.28 -3.01
C VAL A 356 -4.81 10.75 -2.03
N TYR A 357 -3.91 9.90 -2.54
CA TYR A 357 -2.77 9.37 -1.82
C TYR A 357 -1.46 9.87 -2.45
N ILE A 358 -0.49 10.16 -1.60
CA ILE A 358 0.86 10.58 -1.98
C ILE A 358 1.78 9.36 -1.99
N ASP A 359 2.54 9.19 -3.07
CA ASP A 359 3.68 8.29 -3.11
C ASP A 359 4.97 9.06 -2.77
N PRO A 360 5.48 8.96 -1.53
CA PRO A 360 6.66 9.72 -1.10
C PRO A 360 7.95 9.25 -1.78
N TYR A 361 7.91 8.13 -2.51
CA TYR A 361 9.07 7.56 -3.23
C TYR A 361 8.94 7.72 -4.75
N ALA A 362 8.16 8.68 -5.22
CA ALA A 362 8.06 9.04 -6.63
C ALA A 362 9.29 9.84 -7.08
N ASN A 363 10.01 9.36 -8.10
CA ASN A 363 11.16 10.07 -8.68
C ASN A 363 10.76 11.02 -9.83
N THR A 364 9.53 10.89 -10.32
CA THR A 364 9.01 11.64 -11.46
C THR A 364 7.56 11.96 -11.15
N ASP A 365 7.10 13.10 -11.62
CA ASP A 365 5.71 13.50 -11.44
C ASP A 365 4.77 12.64 -12.27
N TYR A 366 3.85 11.99 -11.59
CA TYR A 366 2.87 11.12 -12.20
C TYR A 366 1.56 11.14 -11.42
N VAL A 367 0.50 10.71 -12.10
CA VAL A 367 -0.80 10.43 -11.51
C VAL A 367 -1.23 9.05 -11.94
N ASN A 368 -1.58 8.20 -10.98
CA ASN A 368 -2.26 6.93 -11.21
C ASN A 368 -3.67 6.99 -10.62
N VAL A 369 -4.67 6.98 -11.50
CA VAL A 369 -6.09 6.95 -11.14
C VAL A 369 -6.53 5.49 -11.10
N GLY A 370 -7.19 5.09 -10.02
CA GLY A 370 -7.68 3.73 -9.84
C GLY A 370 -9.13 3.64 -9.42
N TYR A 371 -9.73 2.47 -9.66
CA TYR A 371 -11.05 2.10 -9.14
C TYR A 371 -10.99 0.92 -8.18
N ARG A 372 -11.67 1.06 -7.06
CA ARG A 372 -11.99 -0.01 -6.10
C ARG A 372 -13.43 0.14 -5.61
N GLY A 373 -14.26 -0.86 -5.82
CA GLY A 373 -15.63 -0.89 -5.31
C GLY A 373 -15.68 -0.97 -3.78
N THR A 374 -16.89 -0.85 -3.22
CA THR A 374 -17.12 -1.02 -1.77
C THR A 374 -16.91 -2.47 -1.31
N ASN A 375 -17.05 -3.42 -2.24
CA ASN A 375 -16.84 -4.83 -2.01
C ASN A 375 -15.37 -5.22 -2.27
N PRO A 376 -14.70 -5.98 -1.39
CA PRO A 376 -13.35 -6.50 -1.63
C PRO A 376 -13.16 -7.32 -2.91
N TYR A 377 -14.23 -7.88 -3.48
CA TYR A 377 -14.18 -8.60 -4.76
C TYR A 377 -14.15 -7.68 -5.99
N ASP A 378 -14.42 -6.39 -5.81
CA ASP A 378 -14.47 -5.41 -6.89
C ASP A 378 -13.25 -4.50 -6.87
N ALA A 379 -12.10 -5.08 -7.16
CA ALA A 379 -10.83 -4.36 -7.24
C ALA A 379 -10.04 -4.86 -8.45
N GLY A 380 -9.20 -4.02 -9.05
CA GLY A 380 -8.35 -4.43 -10.17
C GLY A 380 -7.22 -5.38 -9.79
N MET A 381 -6.83 -5.40 -8.51
CA MET A 381 -5.80 -6.25 -7.92
C MET A 381 -6.29 -6.84 -6.60
N PHE A 382 -5.94 -8.11 -6.36
CA PHE A 382 -6.18 -8.76 -5.09
C PHE A 382 -4.87 -9.01 -4.34
N TYR A 383 -4.85 -8.63 -3.07
CA TYR A 383 -3.86 -9.02 -2.08
C TYR A 383 -4.46 -10.10 -1.18
N CYS A 384 -3.85 -11.28 -1.19
CA CYS A 384 -4.41 -12.46 -0.56
C CYS A 384 -3.50 -12.95 0.57
N PRO A 385 -3.65 -12.45 1.81
CA PRO A 385 -2.83 -12.90 2.93
C PRO A 385 -3.16 -14.37 3.29
N TYR A 386 -2.14 -15.16 3.62
CA TYR A 386 -2.29 -16.54 4.04
C TYR A 386 -1.78 -16.76 5.46
N VAL A 387 -0.50 -16.52 5.71
CA VAL A 387 0.10 -16.62 7.03
C VAL A 387 0.44 -15.19 7.47
N PRO A 388 -0.12 -14.71 8.59
CA PRO A 388 0.22 -13.39 9.11
C PRO A 388 1.68 -13.35 9.53
N LEU A 389 2.17 -12.17 9.91
CA LEU A 389 3.53 -12.02 10.36
C LEU A 389 3.78 -12.82 11.66
N THR A 390 4.47 -13.95 11.55
CA THR A 390 4.81 -14.81 12.70
C THR A 390 6.22 -14.51 13.18
N MET A 391 6.36 -14.16 14.46
CA MET A 391 7.65 -14.03 15.14
C MET A 391 8.18 -15.42 15.47
N VAL A 392 9.45 -15.67 15.15
CA VAL A 392 10.20 -16.86 15.56
C VAL A 392 11.41 -16.42 16.35
N ARG A 393 11.63 -17.07 17.49
CA ARG A 393 12.82 -16.89 18.33
C ARG A 393 13.62 -18.17 18.29
N ALA A 394 14.93 -18.04 18.19
CA ALA A 394 15.87 -19.15 18.23
C ALA A 394 17.15 -18.71 18.94
N VAL A 395 17.90 -19.69 19.44
CA VAL A 395 19.27 -19.48 19.92
C VAL A 395 20.17 -20.27 18.99
N GLY A 396 21.26 -19.65 18.50
CA GLY A 396 22.23 -20.34 17.68
C GLY A 396 22.90 -21.47 18.47
N GLU A 397 22.90 -22.70 17.95
CA GLU A 397 23.51 -23.85 18.64
C GLU A 397 25.03 -23.69 18.78
N SER A 398 25.66 -22.96 17.85
CA SER A 398 27.11 -22.84 17.74
C SER A 398 27.70 -21.74 18.63
N ASP A 399 26.96 -20.65 18.83
CA ASP A 399 27.41 -19.41 19.47
C ASP A 399 26.57 -19.02 20.70
N PHE A 400 25.48 -19.76 20.95
CA PHE A 400 24.47 -19.46 21.95
C PHE A 400 23.92 -18.03 21.88
N GLN A 401 24.04 -17.37 20.72
CA GLN A 401 23.54 -16.00 20.55
C GLN A 401 22.06 -16.00 20.18
N PRO A 402 21.27 -15.04 20.72
CA PRO A 402 19.87 -14.88 20.35
C PRO A 402 19.67 -14.52 18.87
N ARG A 403 18.64 -15.10 18.28
CA ARG A 403 18.23 -14.87 16.90
C ARG A 403 16.72 -14.67 16.87
N ILE A 404 16.29 -13.58 16.24
CA ILE A 404 14.87 -13.27 16.02
C ILE A 404 14.61 -13.26 14.52
N GLY A 405 13.46 -13.79 14.10
CA GLY A 405 13.02 -13.69 12.73
C GLY A 405 11.52 -13.49 12.63
N PHE A 406 11.10 -12.98 11.48
CA PHE A 406 9.71 -12.90 11.10
C PHE A 406 9.52 -13.59 9.77
N LYS A 407 8.38 -14.25 9.61
CA LYS A 407 7.95 -14.88 8.36
C LYS A 407 6.49 -14.52 8.09
N THR A 408 6.15 -14.34 6.83
CA THR A 408 4.79 -14.10 6.37
C THR A 408 4.58 -14.76 5.01
N ARG A 409 3.34 -15.09 4.67
CA ARG A 409 2.98 -15.64 3.37
C ARG A 409 1.73 -14.98 2.82
N TYR A 410 1.77 -14.58 1.57
CA TYR A 410 0.65 -13.94 0.87
C TYR A 410 0.77 -14.15 -0.64
N GLY A 411 -0.34 -14.03 -1.35
CA GLY A 411 -0.39 -14.04 -2.82
C GLY A 411 -0.89 -12.72 -3.37
N MET A 412 -0.58 -12.44 -4.63
CA MET A 412 -1.14 -11.32 -5.38
C MET A 412 -1.55 -11.79 -6.77
N VAL A 413 -2.73 -11.37 -7.22
CA VAL A 413 -3.27 -11.74 -8.53
C VAL A 413 -4.09 -10.60 -9.10
N ALA A 414 -4.08 -10.44 -10.43
CA ALA A 414 -4.99 -9.52 -11.09
C ALA A 414 -6.44 -10.03 -11.02
N ASN A 415 -7.39 -9.12 -11.12
CA ASN A 415 -8.80 -9.51 -11.20
C ASN A 415 -9.05 -10.37 -12.46
N PRO A 416 -9.82 -11.48 -12.39
CA PRO A 416 -10.14 -12.32 -13.55
C PRO A 416 -10.77 -11.60 -14.75
N PHE A 417 -11.39 -10.44 -14.55
CA PHE A 417 -11.94 -9.59 -15.60
C PHE A 417 -10.88 -8.68 -16.26
N VAL A 418 -9.62 -8.74 -15.84
CA VAL A 418 -8.52 -7.99 -16.46
C VAL A 418 -7.98 -8.75 -17.66
N GLY A 419 -8.10 -8.15 -18.84
CA GLY A 419 -7.71 -8.79 -20.09
C GLY A 419 -8.79 -9.73 -20.62
N THR A 420 -8.46 -10.50 -21.66
CA THR A 420 -9.40 -11.39 -22.34
C THR A 420 -9.61 -12.72 -21.61
N ALA A 421 -8.61 -13.18 -20.87
CA ALA A 421 -8.63 -14.42 -20.11
C ALA A 421 -8.06 -14.22 -18.70
N PRO A 422 -8.55 -14.97 -17.69
CA PRO A 422 -8.00 -14.90 -16.35
C PRO A 422 -6.57 -15.41 -16.31
N GLY A 423 -5.67 -14.58 -15.76
CA GLY A 423 -4.30 -14.98 -15.45
C GLY A 423 -4.16 -15.48 -14.01
N ASN A 424 -3.14 -16.31 -13.77
CA ASN A 424 -2.77 -16.78 -12.42
C ASN A 424 -1.73 -15.87 -11.73
N ASP A 425 -1.44 -14.73 -12.36
CA ASP A 425 -0.38 -13.80 -11.99
C ASP A 425 -0.93 -12.38 -11.82
N ILE A 426 -0.03 -11.43 -11.57
CA ILE A 426 -0.32 -9.99 -11.47
C ILE A 426 -0.67 -9.32 -12.82
N GLY A 427 -0.88 -10.09 -13.89
CA GLY A 427 -1.24 -9.61 -15.22
C GLY A 427 -0.06 -9.03 -16.03
N ALA A 428 -0.31 -8.72 -17.31
CA ALA A 428 0.68 -8.09 -18.18
C ALA A 428 0.96 -6.63 -17.78
N VAL A 429 2.12 -6.11 -18.16
CA VAL A 429 2.48 -4.70 -17.95
C VAL A 429 1.50 -3.84 -18.74
N ARG A 430 1.00 -2.74 -18.15
CA ARG A 430 0.11 -1.77 -18.81
C ARG A 430 -1.21 -2.34 -19.35
N ALA A 431 -1.74 -3.41 -18.75
CA ALA A 431 -2.94 -4.08 -19.25
C ALA A 431 -4.18 -3.91 -18.36
N ASN A 432 -4.01 -3.48 -17.11
CA ASN A 432 -5.10 -3.46 -16.14
C ASN A 432 -6.01 -2.23 -16.31
N GLN A 433 -7.24 -2.47 -16.76
CA GLN A 433 -8.25 -1.43 -17.02
C GLN A 433 -8.82 -0.73 -15.78
N TYR A 434 -8.58 -1.27 -14.58
CA TYR A 434 -8.99 -0.64 -13.32
C TYR A 434 -8.07 0.52 -12.91
N PHE A 435 -6.89 0.65 -13.54
CA PHE A 435 -5.92 1.67 -13.20
C PHE A 435 -5.40 2.36 -14.47
N ARG A 436 -5.23 3.68 -14.43
CA ARG A 436 -4.67 4.47 -15.53
C ARG A 436 -3.62 5.42 -14.99
N ILE A 437 -2.42 5.37 -15.57
CA ILE A 437 -1.27 6.17 -15.14
C ILE A 437 -0.74 7.03 -16.28
N PHE A 438 -0.44 8.29 -15.99
CA PHE A 438 0.19 9.24 -16.91
C PHE A 438 1.22 10.11 -16.17
N GLY A 439 2.22 10.58 -16.89
CA GLY A 439 3.20 11.54 -16.37
C GLY A 439 2.63 12.95 -16.34
N VAL A 440 3.06 13.77 -15.39
CA VAL A 440 2.73 15.20 -15.33
C VAL A 440 4.01 15.99 -15.50
N THR A 441 4.01 17.00 -16.37
CA THR A 441 5.19 17.84 -16.59
C THR A 441 4.84 19.32 -16.51
N ASN A 442 5.86 20.15 -16.25
CA ASN A 442 5.75 21.61 -16.25
C ASN A 442 4.76 22.16 -15.20
N ILE A 443 4.75 21.59 -14.00
CA ILE A 443 3.89 22.04 -12.89
C ILE A 443 4.19 23.49 -12.50
N LEU A 444 5.47 23.87 -12.51
CA LEU A 444 5.97 25.23 -12.26
C LEU A 444 7.05 25.58 -13.30
N THR A 445 6.63 25.95 -14.51
CA THR A 445 7.50 26.51 -15.56
C THR A 445 6.86 27.68 -16.26
#